data_AF-A0A9W4HJ09-F1
#
_entry.id   AF-A0A9W4HJ09-F1
#
_cell.length_a   1.000
_cell.length_b   1.000
_cell.length_c   1.000
_cell.angle_alpha   90.00
_cell.angle_beta   90.00
_cell.angle_gamma   90.00
#
_symmetry.space_group_name_H-M   'P 1'
#
loop_
_entity.id
_entity.type
_entity.pdbx_description
1 polymer ?
#
loop_
_entity_poly.entity_id
_entity_poly.type
_entity_poly.pdbx_seq_one_letter_code
_entity_poly.pdbx_strand_id
1 'polypeptide(L)'
;MPRSRIALTGSVLYANKINPTVWQDVNQVEQFGFLIQPFHLITPDNETLYGWHLMPLHLCLEHEQELVENTPHGPADDYTTTPAYKLLTNDPNARVVVSFHGNAAHLGSAQRPHNYNTMLGLSTPSNPVHVFAIDYRGFGVSTGSPTEEGVITDGVSLLNFITAGPLNVSPSRIVLVGQSLGTAVTAAVAERFAFGSTDPAALQPAIKNPEPFAGVVLLASFSSLVNVIQSYSLKGFTPPMLSPLMGYPRFQKWLISHIVDHWDTAGRLARLTGVAMTGSDVQAKYPDQNLDLTIVHAFDDVEIPWYEGRTVWKTATGEDVAGAPGELTYYKAENGNPSQIKVWKNEISQEDGSTVVKTVRWERVRYGGMLRPLNML
;
A
#
# COMPACT_ATOMS: atom_id res chain seq x y z
N MET A 1 13.80 -32.15 -16.07
CA MET A 1 14.49 -30.84 -16.10
C MET A 1 13.47 -29.75 -16.35
N PRO A 2 13.07 -28.94 -15.36
CA PRO A 2 12.21 -27.79 -15.59
C PRO A 2 13.09 -26.58 -15.88
N ARG A 3 13.46 -26.39 -17.15
CA ARG A 3 14.13 -25.16 -17.61
C ARG A 3 13.07 -24.13 -18.03
N SER A 4 13.18 -22.94 -17.44
CA SER A 4 12.57 -21.67 -17.87
C SER A 4 11.05 -21.64 -18.06
N ARG A 5 10.28 -21.71 -16.98
CA ARG A 5 9.07 -20.87 -16.89
C ARG A 5 9.56 -19.49 -16.44
N ILE A 6 9.32 -18.52 -17.29
CA ILE A 6 10.16 -17.35 -17.49
C ILE A 6 10.04 -16.33 -16.35
N ALA A 7 11.17 -15.97 -15.73
CA ALA A 7 11.34 -14.89 -14.75
C ALA A 7 11.15 -13.46 -15.32
N LEU A 8 10.81 -13.32 -16.61
CA LEU A 8 10.62 -12.00 -17.24
C LEU A 8 9.33 -11.29 -16.77
N THR A 9 8.24 -12.00 -16.46
CA THR A 9 6.96 -11.34 -16.14
C THR A 9 7.00 -10.62 -14.80
N GLY A 10 7.54 -11.26 -13.75
CA GLY A 10 7.82 -10.58 -12.47
C GLY A 10 8.82 -9.44 -12.64
N SER A 11 9.90 -9.65 -13.39
CA SER A 11 10.93 -8.62 -13.61
C SER A 11 10.40 -7.36 -14.31
N VAL A 12 9.42 -7.49 -15.21
CA VAL A 12 8.78 -6.36 -15.91
C VAL A 12 7.81 -5.62 -14.98
N LEU A 13 6.96 -6.34 -14.25
CA LEU A 13 6.00 -5.74 -13.31
C LEU A 13 6.71 -4.95 -12.21
N TYR A 14 7.62 -5.61 -11.50
CA TYR A 14 8.29 -5.02 -10.35
C TYR A 14 9.30 -3.97 -10.79
N ALA A 15 9.90 -4.14 -11.97
CA ALA A 15 10.98 -3.29 -12.49
C ALA A 15 12.10 -3.06 -11.46
N ASN A 16 12.28 -3.99 -10.52
CA ASN A 16 13.11 -3.85 -9.32
C ASN A 16 14.61 -3.79 -9.64
N LYS A 17 15.00 -4.19 -10.86
CA LYS A 17 16.36 -4.03 -11.38
C LYS A 17 16.68 -2.60 -11.86
N ILE A 18 15.67 -1.75 -12.04
CA ILE A 18 15.87 -0.31 -12.22
C ILE A 18 16.11 0.27 -10.82
N ASN A 19 17.37 0.28 -10.40
CA ASN A 19 17.74 0.56 -9.02
C ASN A 19 18.80 1.68 -8.94
N PRO A 20 18.39 2.91 -8.59
CA PRO A 20 19.33 4.03 -8.47
C PRO A 20 20.33 3.91 -7.32
N THR A 21 20.24 2.90 -6.44
CA THR A 21 21.19 2.72 -5.32
C THR A 21 22.64 2.55 -5.77
N VAL A 22 22.88 2.25 -7.04
CA VAL A 22 24.23 2.20 -7.64
C VAL A 22 24.93 3.57 -7.59
N TRP A 23 24.17 4.67 -7.53
CA TRP A 23 24.69 6.05 -7.50
C TRP A 23 24.01 6.94 -6.44
N GLN A 24 23.04 6.42 -5.69
CA GLN A 24 22.36 7.11 -4.60
C GLN A 24 22.43 6.27 -3.33
N ASP A 25 23.07 6.78 -2.27
CA ASP A 25 23.18 6.04 -1.02
C ASP A 25 21.92 6.22 -0.16
N VAL A 26 21.01 5.25 -0.17
CA VAL A 26 19.76 5.33 0.61
C VAL A 26 19.97 5.44 2.12
N ASN A 27 21.16 5.12 2.63
CA ASN A 27 21.51 5.29 4.04
C ASN A 27 21.72 6.74 4.44
N GLN A 28 22.00 7.62 3.47
CA GLN A 28 22.11 9.07 3.64
C GLN A 28 20.73 9.70 3.49
N VAL A 29 19.84 9.50 4.47
CA VAL A 29 18.43 9.91 4.33
C VAL A 29 18.26 11.44 4.22
N GLU A 30 19.21 12.20 4.78
CA GLU A 30 19.22 13.66 4.70
C GLU A 30 19.18 14.19 3.26
N GLN A 31 19.79 13.47 2.29
CA GLN A 31 19.75 13.88 0.88
C GLN A 31 18.33 13.84 0.29
N PHE A 32 17.42 13.10 0.94
CA PHE A 32 16.01 12.99 0.58
C PHE A 32 15.11 13.86 1.46
N GLY A 33 15.69 14.65 2.37
CA GLY A 33 14.98 15.64 3.20
C GLY A 33 14.49 15.12 4.55
N PHE A 34 15.07 14.05 5.09
CA PHE A 34 14.68 13.53 6.41
C PHE A 34 15.88 13.30 7.33
N LEU A 35 15.71 13.68 8.60
CA LEU A 35 16.68 13.48 9.68
C LEU A 35 16.29 12.24 10.50
N ILE A 36 16.54 11.05 9.94
CA ILE A 36 16.18 9.77 10.57
C ILE A 36 17.27 8.73 10.32
N GLN A 37 17.30 7.70 11.17
CA GLN A 37 18.14 6.53 10.95
C GLN A 37 17.29 5.39 10.36
N PRO A 38 17.66 4.85 9.17
CA PRO A 38 17.03 3.67 8.59
C PRO A 38 17.08 2.44 9.50
N PHE A 39 16.23 1.45 9.24
CA PHE A 39 16.23 0.17 9.94
C PHE A 39 16.20 -1.03 8.99
N HIS A 40 16.61 -2.18 9.51
CA HIS A 40 16.41 -3.46 8.85
C HIS A 40 15.27 -4.23 9.51
N LEU A 41 14.47 -4.91 8.69
CA LEU A 41 13.45 -5.86 9.11
C LEU A 41 13.76 -7.23 8.51
N ILE A 42 13.96 -8.22 9.37
CA ILE A 42 14.18 -9.60 8.93
C ILE A 42 12.82 -10.30 8.86
N THR A 43 12.50 -10.81 7.68
CA THR A 43 11.28 -11.59 7.43
C THR A 43 11.43 -13.03 7.93
N PRO A 44 10.33 -13.75 8.21
CA PRO A 44 10.38 -15.14 8.67
C PRO A 44 11.05 -16.12 7.70
N ASP A 45 11.07 -15.79 6.41
CA ASP A 45 11.76 -16.55 5.37
C ASP A 45 13.18 -16.02 5.08
N ASN A 46 13.73 -15.23 6.02
CA ASN A 46 15.13 -14.82 6.10
C ASN A 46 15.59 -13.87 4.98
N GLU A 47 14.66 -13.06 4.45
CA GLU A 47 14.99 -11.88 3.66
C GLU A 47 15.12 -10.64 4.57
N THR A 48 16.11 -9.81 4.31
CA THR A 48 16.33 -8.54 5.00
C THR A 48 15.73 -7.41 4.17
N LEU A 49 14.74 -6.74 4.74
CA LEU A 49 14.08 -5.58 4.17
C LEU A 49 14.68 -4.30 4.73
N TYR A 50 14.86 -3.33 3.86
CA TYR A 50 15.31 -1.99 4.21
C TYR A 50 14.12 -1.05 4.43
N GLY A 51 14.11 -0.32 5.53
CA GLY A 51 12.98 0.50 5.93
C GLY A 51 13.36 1.87 6.50
N TRP A 52 12.42 2.82 6.34
CA TRP A 52 12.46 4.15 6.95
C TRP A 52 11.30 4.30 7.92
N HIS A 53 11.61 4.79 9.13
CA HIS A 53 10.64 5.28 10.10
C HIS A 53 10.77 6.80 10.17
N LEU A 54 9.84 7.49 9.52
CA LEU A 54 9.85 8.93 9.36
C LEU A 54 9.01 9.61 10.46
N MET A 55 9.51 10.75 10.93
CA MET A 55 8.90 11.55 11.99
C MET A 55 8.46 12.92 11.48
N PRO A 56 7.42 13.51 12.09
CA PRO A 56 6.91 14.81 11.70
C PRO A 56 7.86 15.93 12.15
N LEU A 57 7.91 17.02 11.39
CA LEU A 57 8.87 18.10 11.60
C LEU A 57 8.78 18.73 12.99
N HIS A 58 7.59 18.79 13.59
CA HIS A 58 7.43 19.34 14.95
C HIS A 58 8.15 18.50 16.01
N LEU A 59 8.13 17.16 15.90
CA LEU A 59 8.91 16.29 16.77
C LEU A 59 10.41 16.41 16.48
N CYS A 60 10.79 16.56 15.20
CA CYS A 60 12.19 16.80 14.86
C CYS A 60 12.72 18.09 15.49
N LEU A 61 11.91 19.15 15.52
CA LEU A 61 12.27 20.42 16.14
C LEU A 61 12.33 20.31 17.67
N GLU A 62 11.37 19.63 18.29
CA GLU A 62 11.33 19.45 19.75
C GLU A 62 12.50 18.61 20.27
N HIS A 63 12.95 17.63 19.48
CA HIS A 63 14.01 16.69 19.83
C HIS A 63 15.31 16.89 19.02
N GLU A 64 15.53 18.09 18.48
CA GLU A 64 16.65 18.38 17.56
C GLU A 64 18.00 17.92 18.10
N GLN A 65 18.29 18.22 19.38
CA GLN A 65 19.56 17.85 20.00
C GLN A 65 19.78 16.33 20.04
N GLU A 66 18.76 15.57 20.45
CA GLU A 66 18.83 14.10 20.50
C GLU A 66 19.02 13.50 19.09
N LEU A 67 18.40 14.10 18.08
CA LEU A 67 18.48 13.64 16.69
C LEU A 67 19.84 13.94 16.05
N VAL A 68 20.42 15.11 16.34
CA VAL A 68 21.76 15.50 15.85
C VAL A 68 22.86 14.67 16.52
N GLU A 69 22.69 14.33 17.81
CA GLU A 69 23.61 13.44 18.53
C GLU A 69 23.48 11.97 18.09
N ASN A 70 22.32 11.57 17.56
CA ASN A 70 22.11 10.23 17.01
C ASN A 70 22.91 10.01 15.72
N THR A 71 23.21 8.74 15.40
CA THR A 71 23.88 8.41 14.13
C THR A 71 22.94 8.76 12.96
N PRO A 72 23.32 9.67 12.05
CA PRO A 72 22.42 10.14 10.99
C PRO A 72 22.38 9.20 9.78
N HIS A 73 23.14 8.12 9.82
CA HIS A 73 23.34 7.18 8.72
C HIS A 73 22.90 5.79 9.20
N GLY A 74 22.26 5.03 8.33
CA GLY A 74 21.72 3.72 8.69
C GLY A 74 22.31 2.57 7.90
N PRO A 75 21.74 1.37 8.10
CA PRO A 75 20.70 1.05 9.08
C PRO A 75 21.20 1.07 10.53
N ALA A 76 20.31 1.32 11.49
CA ALA A 76 20.59 1.17 12.92
C ALA A 76 20.89 -0.30 13.28
N ASP A 77 21.93 -0.53 14.08
CA ASP A 77 22.25 -1.87 14.62
C ASP A 77 21.12 -2.39 15.52
N ASP A 78 20.60 -1.51 16.38
CA ASP A 78 19.40 -1.77 17.18
C ASP A 78 18.42 -0.60 17.01
N TYR A 79 17.41 -0.83 16.17
CA TYR A 79 16.35 0.13 15.89
C TYR A 79 15.60 0.58 17.16
N THR A 80 15.49 -0.26 18.19
CA THR A 80 14.77 0.08 19.44
C THR A 80 15.47 1.18 20.25
N THR A 81 16.74 1.45 19.96
CA THR A 81 17.50 2.52 20.61
C THR A 81 17.33 3.88 19.93
N THR A 82 16.77 3.91 18.71
CA THR A 82 16.63 5.14 17.93
C THR A 82 15.64 6.11 18.57
N PRO A 83 15.83 7.44 18.42
CA PRO A 83 14.87 8.43 18.90
C PRO A 83 13.48 8.22 18.29
N ALA A 84 13.41 7.87 17.00
CA ALA A 84 12.15 7.64 16.30
C ALA A 84 11.32 6.52 16.93
N TYR A 85 11.95 5.39 17.26
CA TYR A 85 11.31 4.31 18.00
C TYR A 85 10.74 4.81 19.33
N LYS A 86 11.58 5.45 20.16
CA LYS A 86 11.18 5.89 21.51
C LYS A 86 10.01 6.88 21.46
N LEU A 87 10.06 7.85 20.55
CA LEU A 87 9.03 8.87 20.41
C LEU A 87 7.68 8.25 20.00
N LEU A 88 7.69 7.26 19.11
CA LEU A 88 6.48 6.52 18.75
C LEU A 88 5.95 5.66 19.90
N THR A 89 6.81 4.92 20.60
CA THR A 89 6.35 3.99 21.65
C THR A 89 5.94 4.67 22.94
N ASN A 90 6.47 5.87 23.21
CA ASN A 90 6.16 6.63 24.42
C ASN A 90 4.92 7.52 24.28
N ASP A 91 4.36 7.67 23.08
CA ASP A 91 3.14 8.46 22.85
C ASP A 91 1.93 7.57 22.50
N PRO A 92 0.95 7.43 23.41
CA PRO A 92 -0.27 6.66 23.14
C PRO A 92 -1.18 7.29 22.07
N ASN A 93 -1.04 8.60 21.80
CA ASN A 93 -1.82 9.31 20.79
C ASN A 93 -1.17 9.27 19.41
N ALA A 94 0.10 8.84 19.31
CA ALA A 94 0.78 8.72 18.04
C ALA A 94 0.02 7.76 17.10
N ARG A 95 -0.03 8.17 15.83
CA ARG A 95 -0.65 7.44 14.71
C ARG A 95 0.45 7.02 13.75
N VAL A 96 0.20 5.91 13.06
CA VAL A 96 1.13 5.37 12.07
C VAL A 96 0.47 5.34 10.70
N VAL A 97 1.19 5.80 9.70
CA VAL A 97 0.89 5.55 8.30
C VAL A 97 1.91 4.53 7.77
N VAL A 98 1.44 3.41 7.23
CA VAL A 98 2.30 2.47 6.50
C VAL A 98 2.14 2.74 5.01
N SER A 99 3.22 3.16 4.37
CA SER A 99 3.27 3.56 2.97
C SER A 99 3.92 2.49 2.11
N PHE A 100 3.11 1.89 1.23
CA PHE A 100 3.52 0.88 0.26
C PHE A 100 3.79 1.55 -1.09
N HIS A 101 5.05 1.51 -1.54
CA HIS A 101 5.49 2.19 -2.75
C HIS A 101 5.15 1.41 -4.04
N GLY A 102 5.24 2.11 -5.18
CA GLY A 102 5.02 1.57 -6.53
C GLY A 102 6.18 0.72 -7.06
N ASN A 103 6.16 0.39 -8.35
CA ASN A 103 7.25 -0.35 -9.01
C ASN A 103 8.56 0.46 -9.09
N ALA A 104 9.65 -0.25 -9.44
CA ALA A 104 11.01 0.23 -9.61
C ALA A 104 11.64 0.93 -8.39
N ALA A 105 12.94 1.22 -8.52
CA ALA A 105 13.72 2.13 -7.69
C ALA A 105 13.70 1.80 -6.17
N HIS A 106 13.77 2.82 -5.31
CA HIS A 106 13.90 2.67 -3.85
C HIS A 106 13.12 3.75 -3.06
N LEU A 107 13.10 3.66 -1.73
CA LEU A 107 12.31 4.55 -0.85
C LEU A 107 12.47 6.06 -1.14
N GLY A 108 13.70 6.51 -1.41
CA GLY A 108 14.01 7.91 -1.74
C GLY A 108 13.73 8.36 -3.18
N SER A 109 13.15 7.51 -4.04
CA SER A 109 13.01 7.83 -5.46
C SER A 109 11.72 8.60 -5.81
N ALA A 110 11.83 9.43 -6.86
CA ALA A 110 10.72 10.14 -7.49
C ALA A 110 9.88 10.98 -6.47
N GLN A 111 8.56 10.91 -6.54
CA GLN A 111 7.62 11.64 -5.69
C GLN A 111 7.47 11.06 -4.27
N ARG A 112 8.13 9.93 -3.94
CA ARG A 112 7.93 9.23 -2.66
C ARG A 112 8.29 10.10 -1.45
N PRO A 113 9.45 10.80 -1.38
CA PRO A 113 9.74 11.74 -0.29
C PRO A 113 8.69 12.84 -0.13
N HIS A 114 8.15 13.37 -1.23
CA HIS A 114 7.10 14.38 -1.16
C HIS A 114 5.83 13.81 -0.53
N ASN A 115 5.40 12.61 -0.94
CA ASN A 115 4.22 11.97 -0.37
C ASN A 115 4.39 11.68 1.13
N TYR A 116 5.58 11.26 1.57
CA TYR A 116 5.85 11.08 2.99
C TYR A 116 5.72 12.42 3.74
N ASN A 117 6.27 13.51 3.21
CA ASN A 117 6.11 14.85 3.79
C ASN A 117 4.65 15.29 3.86
N THR A 118 3.82 14.99 2.85
CA THR A 118 2.38 15.27 2.91
C THR A 118 1.71 14.53 4.06
N MET A 119 2.01 13.25 4.26
CA MET A 119 1.46 12.45 5.36
C MET A 119 1.94 12.96 6.72
N LEU A 120 3.24 13.27 6.85
CA LEU A 120 3.83 13.86 8.06
C LEU A 120 3.27 15.25 8.36
N GLY A 121 2.87 16.01 7.34
CA GLY A 121 2.24 17.32 7.49
C GLY A 121 0.84 17.28 8.10
N LEU A 122 0.17 16.12 8.15
CA LEU A 122 -1.09 15.92 8.87
C LEU A 122 -0.89 15.82 10.39
N SER A 123 0.36 15.71 10.83
CA SER A 123 0.74 15.58 12.23
C SER A 123 0.46 16.86 13.02
N THR A 124 -0.01 16.68 14.25
CA THR A 124 -0.16 17.77 15.22
C THR A 124 0.52 17.38 16.53
N PRO A 125 0.88 18.33 17.42
CA PRO A 125 1.46 17.99 18.72
C PRO A 125 0.60 17.06 19.57
N SER A 126 -0.73 17.13 19.44
CA SER A 126 -1.66 16.25 20.18
C SER A 126 -1.97 14.92 19.49
N ASN A 127 -1.65 14.80 18.19
CA ASN A 127 -1.82 13.58 17.41
C ASN A 127 -0.63 13.45 16.44
N PRO A 128 0.55 13.03 16.93
CA PRO A 128 1.71 12.88 16.06
C PRO A 128 1.49 11.77 15.03
N VAL A 129 1.85 12.03 13.77
CA VAL A 129 1.79 11.06 12.68
C VAL A 129 3.19 10.65 12.29
N HIS A 130 3.49 9.35 12.41
CA HIS A 130 4.71 8.72 11.92
C HIS A 130 4.43 7.98 10.61
N VAL A 131 5.43 7.88 9.73
CA VAL A 131 5.31 7.12 8.47
C VAL A 131 6.34 5.98 8.48
N PHE A 132 5.89 4.76 8.21
CA PHE A 132 6.76 3.63 7.89
C PHE A 132 6.72 3.34 6.40
N ALA A 133 7.88 3.15 5.79
CA ALA A 133 8.00 2.67 4.43
C ALA A 133 9.13 1.63 4.35
N ILE A 134 8.96 0.59 3.54
CA ILE A 134 9.98 -0.44 3.29
C ILE A 134 10.19 -0.60 1.79
N ASP A 135 11.43 -0.87 1.39
CA ASP A 135 11.69 -1.46 0.08
C ASP A 135 11.39 -2.97 0.17
N TYR A 136 10.50 -3.47 -0.68
CA TYR A 136 10.19 -4.90 -0.75
C TYR A 136 11.42 -5.74 -1.07
N ARG A 137 11.35 -7.06 -0.86
CA ARG A 137 12.43 -7.97 -1.26
C ARG A 137 12.82 -7.77 -2.72
N GLY A 138 14.12 -7.58 -2.95
CA GLY A 138 14.72 -7.30 -4.24
C GLY A 138 14.57 -5.87 -4.76
N PHE A 139 14.00 -4.93 -4.00
CA PHE A 139 14.01 -3.49 -4.27
C PHE A 139 15.09 -2.78 -3.45
N GLY A 140 15.56 -1.61 -3.92
CA GLY A 140 16.55 -0.81 -3.21
C GLY A 140 17.75 -1.62 -2.74
N VAL A 141 17.98 -1.67 -1.43
CA VAL A 141 19.04 -2.50 -0.82
C VAL A 141 18.51 -3.74 -0.09
N SER A 142 17.21 -4.03 -0.20
CA SER A 142 16.59 -5.23 0.34
C SER A 142 17.04 -6.50 -0.41
N THR A 143 17.20 -7.60 0.31
CA THR A 143 17.64 -8.88 -0.27
C THR A 143 16.51 -9.60 -1.01
N GLY A 144 16.82 -10.71 -1.69
CA GLY A 144 15.81 -11.59 -2.27
C GLY A 144 15.34 -11.22 -3.67
N SER A 145 14.16 -11.71 -4.04
CA SER A 145 13.53 -11.43 -5.33
C SER A 145 12.01 -11.36 -5.19
N PRO A 146 11.35 -10.39 -5.86
CA PRO A 146 9.94 -10.15 -5.66
C PRO A 146 9.07 -11.20 -6.37
N THR A 147 8.05 -11.67 -5.65
CA THR A 147 6.90 -12.45 -6.11
C THR A 147 5.65 -11.90 -5.42
N GLU A 148 4.44 -12.20 -5.89
CA GLU A 148 3.23 -11.68 -5.25
C GLU A 148 3.15 -12.07 -3.76
N GLU A 149 3.26 -13.37 -3.43
CA GLU A 149 3.25 -13.82 -2.03
C GLU A 149 4.47 -13.35 -1.23
N GLY A 150 5.63 -13.19 -1.86
CA GLY A 150 6.83 -12.66 -1.19
C GLY A 150 6.64 -11.20 -0.76
N VAL A 151 6.12 -10.36 -1.65
CA VAL A 151 5.84 -8.95 -1.35
C VAL A 151 4.70 -8.81 -0.34
N ILE A 152 3.69 -9.69 -0.38
CA ILE A 152 2.65 -9.76 0.66
C ILE A 152 3.28 -10.13 2.02
N THR A 153 4.20 -11.11 2.03
CA THR A 153 4.93 -11.51 3.25
C THR A 153 5.74 -10.35 3.83
N ASP A 154 6.35 -9.52 2.99
CA ASP A 154 7.09 -8.33 3.42
C ASP A 154 6.17 -7.32 4.14
N GLY A 155 5.02 -7.02 3.54
CA GLY A 155 4.04 -6.11 4.14
C GLY A 155 3.43 -6.63 5.45
N VAL A 156 3.14 -7.94 5.51
CA VAL A 156 2.65 -8.59 6.74
C VAL A 156 3.75 -8.62 7.81
N SER A 157 5.01 -8.83 7.43
CA SER A 157 6.15 -8.78 8.36
C SER A 157 6.28 -7.39 8.99
N LEU A 158 6.14 -6.32 8.20
CA LEU A 158 6.17 -4.95 8.71
C LEU A 158 5.01 -4.67 9.68
N LEU A 159 3.79 -5.08 9.33
CA LEU A 159 2.66 -4.88 10.24
C LEU A 159 2.76 -5.74 11.50
N ASN A 160 3.29 -6.96 11.42
CA ASN A 160 3.55 -7.77 12.61
C ASN A 160 4.59 -7.09 13.52
N PHE A 161 5.65 -6.54 12.95
CA PHE A 161 6.66 -5.75 13.67
C PHE A 161 6.07 -4.51 14.36
N ILE A 162 5.14 -3.82 13.69
CA ILE A 162 4.46 -2.65 14.24
C ILE A 162 3.43 -3.03 15.32
N THR A 163 2.67 -4.11 15.12
CA THR A 163 1.49 -4.43 15.94
C THR A 163 1.74 -5.42 17.08
N ALA A 164 2.61 -6.42 16.90
CA ALA A 164 2.81 -7.51 17.86
C ALA A 164 4.09 -7.36 18.72
N GLY A 165 4.97 -6.42 18.37
CA GLY A 165 6.23 -6.15 19.05
C GLY A 165 7.37 -6.00 18.05
N PRO A 166 8.33 -5.09 18.29
CA PRO A 166 8.57 -4.36 19.54
C PRO A 166 7.68 -3.11 19.74
N LEU A 167 6.98 -2.63 18.71
CA LEU A 167 6.27 -1.34 18.75
C LEU A 167 4.88 -1.36 19.43
N ASN A 168 4.16 -2.47 19.35
CA ASN A 168 2.84 -2.67 19.97
C ASN A 168 1.80 -1.57 19.62
N VAL A 169 1.81 -1.07 18.39
CA VAL A 169 0.84 -0.09 17.91
C VAL A 169 -0.44 -0.82 17.46
N SER A 170 -1.58 -0.50 18.09
CA SER A 170 -2.87 -1.08 17.69
C SER A 170 -3.19 -0.78 16.22
N PRO A 171 -3.74 -1.74 15.45
CA PRO A 171 -4.27 -1.52 14.11
C PRO A 171 -5.20 -0.31 13.99
N SER A 172 -6.00 0.01 15.01
CA SER A 172 -6.93 1.15 15.01
C SER A 172 -6.23 2.52 15.05
N ARG A 173 -4.89 2.53 15.18
CA ARG A 173 -4.01 3.69 15.02
C ARG A 173 -3.20 3.70 13.72
N ILE A 174 -3.42 2.71 12.85
CA ILE A 174 -2.65 2.51 11.62
C ILE A 174 -3.51 2.79 10.39
N VAL A 175 -3.03 3.66 9.49
CA VAL A 175 -3.58 3.84 8.14
C VAL A 175 -2.64 3.17 7.14
N LEU A 176 -3.18 2.35 6.25
CA LEU A 176 -2.41 1.77 5.14
C LEU A 176 -2.59 2.65 3.90
N VAL A 177 -1.48 3.06 3.28
CA VAL A 177 -1.49 3.87 2.07
C VAL A 177 -0.68 3.17 1.00
N GLY A 178 -1.28 2.93 -0.17
CA GLY A 178 -0.60 2.35 -1.31
C GLY A 178 -0.63 3.27 -2.51
N GLN A 179 0.43 3.29 -3.32
CA GLN A 179 0.44 3.97 -4.62
C GLN A 179 0.86 3.03 -5.75
N SER A 180 0.13 3.04 -6.88
CA SER A 180 0.42 2.17 -8.03
C SER A 180 0.49 0.69 -7.61
N LEU A 181 1.59 -0.03 -7.83
CA LEU A 181 1.82 -1.39 -7.30
C LEU A 181 1.50 -1.51 -5.80
N GLY A 182 1.87 -0.48 -5.03
CA GLY A 182 1.59 -0.42 -3.61
C GLY A 182 0.10 -0.51 -3.27
N THR A 183 -0.81 -0.12 -4.17
CA THR A 183 -2.26 -0.30 -3.93
C THR A 183 -2.67 -1.77 -3.88
N ALA A 184 -2.06 -2.61 -4.72
CA ALA A 184 -2.31 -4.04 -4.73
C ALA A 184 -1.70 -4.71 -3.49
N VAL A 185 -0.50 -4.26 -3.07
CA VAL A 185 0.13 -4.68 -1.81
C VAL A 185 -0.75 -4.30 -0.61
N THR A 186 -1.19 -3.04 -0.53
CA THR A 186 -2.08 -2.55 0.53
C THR A 186 -3.36 -3.38 0.62
N ALA A 187 -4.03 -3.64 -0.51
CA ALA A 187 -5.25 -4.44 -0.53
C ALA A 187 -5.00 -5.89 -0.06
N ALA A 188 -3.91 -6.51 -0.52
CA ALA A 188 -3.56 -7.88 -0.14
C ALA A 188 -3.16 -8.00 1.34
N VAL A 189 -2.43 -7.03 1.88
CA VAL A 189 -2.04 -7.00 3.29
C VAL A 189 -3.26 -6.75 4.18
N ALA A 190 -4.15 -5.80 3.82
CA ALA A 190 -5.39 -5.57 4.54
C ALA A 190 -6.28 -6.82 4.56
N GLU A 191 -6.41 -7.49 3.41
CA GLU A 191 -7.12 -8.77 3.28
C GLU A 191 -6.49 -9.87 4.14
N ARG A 192 -5.15 -9.96 4.17
CA ARG A 192 -4.45 -10.94 5.01
C ARG A 192 -4.69 -10.72 6.50
N PHE A 193 -4.76 -9.46 6.94
CA PHE A 193 -5.11 -9.13 8.32
C PHE A 193 -6.57 -9.40 8.65
N ALA A 194 -7.46 -9.20 7.69
CA ALA A 194 -8.89 -9.48 7.85
C ALA A 194 -9.21 -10.98 7.94
N PHE A 195 -8.65 -11.78 7.04
CA PHE A 195 -9.11 -13.16 6.81
C PHE A 195 -8.03 -14.22 7.05
N GLY A 196 -6.78 -13.83 7.24
CA GLY A 196 -5.64 -14.75 7.18
C GLY A 196 -5.44 -15.32 5.78
N SER A 197 -4.64 -16.37 5.68
CA SER A 197 -4.50 -17.18 4.47
C SER A 197 -4.87 -18.63 4.73
N THR A 198 -5.50 -19.25 3.73
CA THR A 198 -5.75 -20.69 3.71
C THR A 198 -4.51 -21.51 3.36
N ASP A 199 -3.48 -20.88 2.78
CA ASP A 199 -2.19 -21.51 2.57
C ASP A 199 -1.40 -21.56 3.90
N PRO A 200 -1.12 -22.76 4.44
CA PRO A 200 -0.37 -22.90 5.69
C PRO A 200 1.08 -22.44 5.59
N ALA A 201 1.66 -22.33 4.38
CA ALA A 201 3.01 -21.83 4.19
C ALA A 201 3.09 -20.30 4.23
N ALA A 202 1.96 -19.62 4.05
CA ALA A 202 1.95 -18.17 3.94
C ALA A 202 1.95 -17.49 5.32
N LEU A 203 2.68 -16.38 5.44
CA LEU A 203 2.77 -15.66 6.70
C LEU A 203 1.39 -15.15 7.13
N GLN A 204 1.09 -15.33 8.41
CA GLN A 204 -0.15 -14.91 9.06
C GLN A 204 0.08 -13.66 9.91
N PRO A 205 -0.98 -12.86 10.16
CA PRO A 205 -0.93 -11.84 11.21
C PRO A 205 -0.56 -12.45 12.56
N ALA A 206 0.37 -11.81 13.27
CA ALA A 206 0.84 -12.27 14.58
C ALA A 206 -0.22 -12.05 15.67
N ILE A 207 -1.02 -10.99 15.53
CA ILE A 207 -2.16 -10.71 16.41
C ILE A 207 -3.41 -11.46 15.93
N LYS A 208 -4.14 -12.06 16.87
CA LYS A 208 -5.41 -12.73 16.59
C LYS A 208 -6.56 -11.75 16.68
N ASN A 209 -7.49 -11.81 15.73
CA ASN A 209 -8.66 -10.93 15.67
C ASN A 209 -8.28 -9.44 15.77
N PRO A 210 -7.43 -8.93 14.84
CA PRO A 210 -6.99 -7.55 14.88
C PRO A 210 -8.18 -6.59 14.91
N GLU A 211 -8.05 -5.46 15.61
CA GLU A 211 -8.93 -4.32 15.40
C GLU A 211 -8.87 -3.89 13.91
N PRO A 212 -9.94 -3.28 13.36
CA PRO A 212 -9.86 -2.74 12.02
C PRO A 212 -8.79 -1.65 11.93
N PHE A 213 -8.13 -1.56 10.78
CA PHE A 213 -7.24 -0.44 10.49
C PHE A 213 -8.00 0.89 10.55
N ALA A 214 -7.32 1.96 10.95
CA ALA A 214 -7.90 3.30 10.98
C ALA A 214 -8.34 3.78 9.59
N GLY A 215 -7.71 3.26 8.53
CA GLY A 215 -8.13 3.48 7.15
C GLY A 215 -7.24 2.76 6.14
N VAL A 216 -7.75 2.59 4.94
CA VAL A 216 -7.05 2.02 3.79
C VAL A 216 -7.18 2.99 2.62
N VAL A 217 -6.06 3.52 2.13
CA VAL A 217 -6.03 4.54 1.08
C VAL A 217 -5.26 4.03 -0.13
N LEU A 218 -5.93 4.01 -1.29
CA LEU A 218 -5.37 3.56 -2.56
C LEU A 218 -5.23 4.73 -3.53
N LEU A 219 -4.00 5.03 -3.92
CA LEU A 219 -3.65 6.12 -4.81
C LEU A 219 -3.26 5.57 -6.20
N ALA A 220 -4.00 5.95 -7.23
CA ALA A 220 -3.81 5.43 -8.59
C ALA A 220 -3.87 3.89 -8.64
N SER A 221 -4.95 3.32 -8.10
CA SER A 221 -5.13 1.87 -8.01
C SER A 221 -5.41 1.23 -9.36
N PHE A 222 -5.05 -0.04 -9.50
CA PHE A 222 -5.46 -0.86 -10.63
C PHE A 222 -6.24 -2.09 -10.19
N SER A 223 -7.12 -2.59 -11.08
CA SER A 223 -8.03 -3.69 -10.75
C SER A 223 -7.34 -5.05 -10.70
N SER A 224 -6.52 -5.34 -11.70
CA SER A 224 -5.57 -6.47 -11.72
C SER A 224 -4.43 -6.18 -12.70
N LEU A 225 -3.31 -6.89 -12.56
CA LEU A 225 -2.21 -6.71 -13.51
C LEU A 225 -2.63 -7.07 -14.94
N VAL A 226 -3.47 -8.10 -15.08
CA VAL A 226 -3.98 -8.57 -16.38
C VAL A 226 -4.77 -7.44 -17.07
N ASN A 227 -5.61 -6.72 -16.32
CA ASN A 227 -6.42 -5.64 -16.86
C ASN A 227 -5.57 -4.45 -17.33
N VAL A 228 -4.55 -4.06 -16.57
CA VAL A 228 -3.61 -2.98 -16.96
C VAL A 228 -2.88 -3.32 -18.25
N ILE A 229 -2.45 -4.58 -18.41
CA ILE A 229 -1.77 -5.04 -19.61
C ILE A 229 -2.71 -5.01 -20.83
N GLN A 230 -3.97 -5.39 -20.64
CA GLN A 230 -4.98 -5.41 -21.71
C GLN A 230 -5.46 -4.00 -22.08
N SER A 231 -5.56 -3.07 -21.13
CA SER A 231 -6.03 -1.70 -21.33
C SER A 231 -5.00 -0.77 -21.97
N TYR A 232 -3.85 -1.32 -22.39
CA TYR A 232 -2.80 -0.68 -23.19
C TYR A 232 -2.03 0.43 -22.47
N SER A 233 -2.28 0.66 -21.18
CA SER A 233 -1.62 1.70 -20.40
C SER A 233 -0.35 1.20 -19.74
N LEU A 234 0.69 0.97 -20.56
CA LEU A 234 1.96 0.40 -20.10
C LEU A 234 3.15 1.36 -20.24
N LYS A 235 2.91 2.66 -20.45
CA LYS A 235 3.98 3.66 -20.65
C LYS A 235 4.96 3.76 -19.45
N GLY A 236 4.57 3.33 -18.25
CA GLY A 236 5.43 3.25 -17.06
C GLY A 236 5.74 1.82 -16.54
N PHE A 237 4.96 0.80 -16.93
CA PHE A 237 5.10 -0.58 -16.45
C PHE A 237 5.92 -1.49 -17.38
N THR A 238 6.05 -1.16 -18.67
CA THR A 238 6.91 -1.91 -19.57
C THR A 238 8.22 -1.17 -19.80
N PRO A 239 9.38 -1.85 -19.76
CA PRO A 239 10.62 -1.31 -20.30
C PRO A 239 10.34 -0.68 -21.67
N PRO A 240 10.84 0.54 -21.98
CA PRO A 240 10.57 1.23 -23.23
C PRO A 240 10.79 0.35 -24.48
N MET A 241 11.72 -0.61 -24.37
CA MET A 241 12.03 -1.60 -25.41
C MET A 241 10.87 -2.55 -25.77
N LEU A 242 9.94 -2.83 -24.86
CA LEU A 242 8.80 -3.73 -25.08
C LEU A 242 7.52 -3.00 -25.54
N SER A 243 7.49 -1.67 -25.43
CA SER A 243 6.32 -0.84 -25.77
C SER A 243 5.80 -1.05 -27.20
N PRO A 244 6.66 -1.19 -28.26
CA PRO A 244 6.18 -1.49 -29.61
C PRO A 244 5.52 -2.87 -29.73
N LEU A 245 5.95 -3.85 -28.93
CA LEU A 245 5.45 -5.24 -28.98
C LEU A 245 4.07 -5.40 -28.33
N MET A 246 3.70 -4.49 -27.42
CA MET A 246 2.38 -4.50 -26.77
C MET A 246 1.23 -4.25 -27.76
N GLY A 247 1.51 -3.67 -28.93
CA GLY A 247 0.55 -3.49 -30.03
C GLY A 247 0.09 -4.76 -30.72
N TYR A 248 0.74 -5.90 -30.45
CA TYR A 248 0.45 -7.16 -31.13
C TYR A 248 -0.39 -8.09 -30.23
N PRO A 249 -1.66 -8.38 -30.57
CA PRO A 249 -2.54 -9.20 -29.73
C PRO A 249 -2.00 -10.61 -29.41
N ARG A 250 -1.18 -11.18 -30.31
CA ARG A 250 -0.53 -12.48 -30.08
C ARG A 250 0.54 -12.41 -28.99
N PHE A 251 1.32 -11.32 -28.97
CA PHE A 251 2.32 -11.09 -27.92
C PHE A 251 1.65 -10.80 -26.59
N GLN A 252 0.57 -10.01 -26.57
CA GLN A 252 -0.25 -9.78 -25.37
C GLN A 252 -0.77 -11.09 -24.78
N LYS A 253 -1.38 -11.96 -25.59
CA LYS A 253 -1.88 -13.28 -25.14
C LYS A 253 -0.75 -14.17 -24.61
N TRP A 254 0.40 -14.17 -25.29
CA TRP A 254 1.58 -14.89 -24.83
C TRP A 254 2.07 -14.33 -23.50
N LEU A 255 2.17 -13.01 -23.33
CA LEU A 255 2.60 -12.39 -22.08
C LEU A 255 1.65 -12.76 -20.94
N ILE A 256 0.33 -12.58 -21.16
CA ILE A 256 -0.71 -12.92 -20.18
C ILE A 256 -0.65 -14.38 -19.75
N SER A 257 -0.41 -15.32 -20.69
CA SER A 257 -0.31 -16.74 -20.35
C SER A 257 0.94 -17.12 -19.54
N HIS A 258 1.88 -16.19 -19.36
CA HIS A 258 3.12 -16.37 -18.60
C HIS A 258 3.18 -15.47 -17.36
N ILE A 259 2.11 -14.72 -17.07
CA ILE A 259 1.98 -13.96 -15.82
C ILE A 259 1.75 -14.97 -14.69
N VAL A 260 2.59 -14.91 -13.67
CA VAL A 260 2.47 -15.69 -12.44
C VAL A 260 1.78 -14.85 -11.37
N ASP A 261 2.18 -13.58 -11.26
CA ASP A 261 1.66 -12.63 -10.28
C ASP A 261 0.49 -11.84 -10.89
N HIS A 262 -0.71 -12.06 -10.37
CA HIS A 262 -1.95 -11.52 -10.95
C HIS A 262 -2.41 -10.22 -10.27
N TRP A 263 -2.10 -10.05 -8.99
CA TRP A 263 -2.48 -8.88 -8.18
C TRP A 263 -3.96 -8.53 -8.31
N ASP A 264 -4.88 -9.41 -7.87
CA ASP A 264 -6.34 -9.20 -7.91
C ASP A 264 -6.83 -8.16 -6.87
N THR A 265 -6.43 -6.91 -7.01
CA THR A 265 -6.82 -5.82 -6.11
C THR A 265 -8.34 -5.70 -5.99
N ALA A 266 -9.08 -5.78 -7.11
CA ALA A 266 -10.52 -5.59 -7.14
C ALA A 266 -11.27 -6.69 -6.37
N GLY A 267 -10.91 -7.96 -6.57
CA GLY A 267 -11.51 -9.08 -5.84
C GLY A 267 -11.25 -9.00 -4.33
N ARG A 268 -10.03 -8.65 -3.94
CA ARG A 268 -9.64 -8.47 -2.52
C ARG A 268 -10.48 -7.41 -1.83
N LEU A 269 -10.67 -6.25 -2.46
CA LEU A 269 -11.50 -5.19 -1.89
C LEU A 269 -12.98 -5.58 -1.85
N ALA A 270 -13.49 -6.31 -2.84
CA ALA A 270 -14.87 -6.81 -2.81
C ALA A 270 -15.12 -7.82 -1.68
N ARG A 271 -14.11 -8.60 -1.28
CA ARG A 271 -14.17 -9.40 -0.05
C ARG A 271 -14.19 -8.52 1.18
N LEU A 272 -13.26 -7.55 1.28
CA LEU A 272 -13.18 -6.64 2.43
C LEU A 272 -14.48 -5.85 2.68
N THR A 273 -15.19 -5.46 1.63
CA THR A 273 -16.47 -4.72 1.72
C THR A 273 -17.70 -5.61 1.94
N GLY A 274 -17.55 -6.94 1.82
CA GLY A 274 -18.65 -7.89 1.97
C GLY A 274 -19.42 -8.21 0.69
N VAL A 275 -19.02 -7.67 -0.46
CA VAL A 275 -19.71 -7.87 -1.76
C VAL A 275 -19.46 -9.26 -2.35
N ALA A 276 -18.24 -9.79 -2.21
CA ALA A 276 -17.82 -11.06 -2.84
C ALA A 276 -17.32 -12.10 -1.83
N MET A 277 -17.92 -12.14 -0.63
CA MET A 277 -17.52 -13.06 0.43
C MET A 277 -17.76 -14.53 0.05
N THR A 278 -16.79 -15.39 0.38
CA THR A 278 -16.92 -16.85 0.25
C THR A 278 -17.35 -17.49 1.58
N GLY A 279 -17.79 -18.75 1.55
CA GLY A 279 -18.27 -19.45 2.76
C GLY A 279 -17.24 -19.57 3.89
N SER A 280 -15.94 -19.65 3.58
CA SER A 280 -14.85 -19.60 4.57
C SER A 280 -14.65 -18.21 5.15
N ASP A 281 -14.97 -17.15 4.40
CA ASP A 281 -14.79 -15.76 4.84
C ASP A 281 -15.85 -15.35 5.86
N VAL A 282 -17.06 -15.90 5.73
CA VAL A 282 -18.17 -15.69 6.66
C VAL A 282 -17.87 -16.26 8.05
N GLN A 283 -16.96 -17.24 8.15
CA GLN A 283 -16.55 -17.81 9.43
C GLN A 283 -15.46 -16.99 10.13
N ALA A 284 -14.84 -16.03 9.44
CA ALA A 284 -13.92 -15.08 10.07
C ALA A 284 -14.71 -14.10 10.95
N LYS A 285 -14.05 -13.45 11.92
CA LYS A 285 -14.65 -12.38 12.74
C LYS A 285 -14.68 -11.01 12.01
N TYR A 286 -13.95 -10.89 10.91
CA TYR A 286 -13.88 -9.65 10.12
C TYR A 286 -15.19 -9.14 9.51
N PRO A 287 -16.20 -9.96 9.15
CA PRO A 287 -17.52 -9.46 8.77
C PRO A 287 -18.12 -8.48 9.79
N ASP A 288 -17.73 -8.64 11.06
CA ASP A 288 -18.19 -7.81 12.19
C ASP A 288 -17.25 -6.62 12.48
N GLN A 289 -16.39 -6.25 11.53
CA GLN A 289 -15.43 -5.14 11.65
C GLN A 289 -15.72 -4.01 10.68
N ASN A 290 -15.48 -2.79 11.15
CA ASN A 290 -15.56 -1.58 10.35
C ASN A 290 -14.49 -1.58 9.24
N LEU A 291 -14.78 -0.87 8.16
CA LEU A 291 -13.81 -0.60 7.09
C LEU A 291 -13.97 0.84 6.64
N ASP A 292 -12.85 1.55 6.53
CA ASP A 292 -12.78 2.84 5.85
C ASP A 292 -11.79 2.76 4.68
N LEU A 293 -12.32 2.65 3.47
CA LEU A 293 -11.57 2.51 2.23
C LEU A 293 -11.70 3.79 1.41
N THR A 294 -10.59 4.43 1.07
CA THR A 294 -10.56 5.57 0.15
C THR A 294 -9.75 5.24 -1.10
N ILE A 295 -10.34 5.47 -2.27
CA ILE A 295 -9.72 5.26 -3.57
C ILE A 295 -9.63 6.61 -4.26
N VAL A 296 -8.40 7.07 -4.55
CA VAL A 296 -8.14 8.35 -5.21
C VAL A 296 -7.44 8.10 -6.54
N HIS A 297 -7.94 8.72 -7.61
CA HIS A 297 -7.36 8.60 -8.94
C HIS A 297 -7.38 9.91 -9.71
N ALA A 298 -6.25 10.29 -10.31
CA ALA A 298 -6.20 11.45 -11.19
C ALA A 298 -6.79 11.15 -12.58
N PHE A 299 -7.61 12.06 -13.08
CA PHE A 299 -8.20 11.98 -14.42
C PHE A 299 -7.14 12.00 -15.53
N ASP A 300 -6.06 12.75 -15.33
CA ASP A 300 -4.94 12.88 -16.26
C ASP A 300 -3.78 11.92 -15.98
N ASP A 301 -4.02 10.86 -15.19
CA ASP A 301 -3.02 9.81 -14.98
C ASP A 301 -2.73 9.10 -16.31
N VAL A 302 -1.54 9.37 -16.84
CA VAL A 302 -1.06 8.85 -18.14
C VAL A 302 -0.51 7.43 -18.04
N GLU A 303 -0.32 6.91 -16.83
CA GLU A 303 0.30 5.61 -16.58
C GLU A 303 -0.71 4.56 -16.16
N ILE A 304 -1.57 4.87 -15.19
CA ILE A 304 -2.70 4.03 -14.80
C ILE A 304 -3.96 4.84 -15.05
N PRO A 305 -4.78 4.50 -16.05
CA PRO A 305 -5.93 5.33 -16.38
C PRO A 305 -6.96 5.27 -15.26
N TRP A 306 -7.64 6.39 -15.00
CA TRP A 306 -8.60 6.50 -13.90
C TRP A 306 -9.76 5.50 -13.94
N TYR A 307 -10.06 4.92 -15.12
CA TYR A 307 -11.08 3.88 -15.23
C TYR A 307 -10.69 2.60 -14.48
N GLU A 308 -9.40 2.37 -14.22
CA GLU A 308 -8.95 1.25 -13.39
C GLU A 308 -9.38 1.43 -11.94
N GLY A 309 -9.12 2.58 -11.32
CA GLY A 309 -9.64 2.89 -9.99
C GLY A 309 -11.17 2.91 -9.94
N ARG A 310 -11.82 3.30 -11.05
CA ARG A 310 -13.28 3.21 -11.17
C ARG A 310 -13.77 1.76 -11.17
N THR A 311 -13.06 0.85 -11.84
CA THR A 311 -13.35 -0.59 -11.82
C THR A 311 -13.16 -1.17 -10.41
N VAL A 312 -12.10 -0.75 -9.71
CA VAL A 312 -11.88 -1.10 -8.30
C VAL A 312 -13.06 -0.68 -7.44
N TRP A 313 -13.51 0.59 -7.54
CA TRP A 313 -14.72 1.06 -6.85
C TRP A 313 -15.94 0.19 -7.17
N LYS A 314 -16.22 -0.04 -8.45
CA LYS A 314 -17.42 -0.76 -8.89
C LYS A 314 -17.47 -2.16 -8.32
N THR A 315 -16.32 -2.85 -8.33
CA THR A 315 -16.19 -4.20 -7.79
C THR A 315 -16.31 -4.19 -6.26
N ALA A 316 -15.66 -3.25 -5.59
CA ALA A 316 -15.71 -3.11 -4.13
C ALA A 316 -17.10 -2.76 -3.60
N THR A 317 -17.92 -2.03 -4.36
CA THR A 317 -19.26 -1.58 -3.93
C THR A 317 -20.40 -2.39 -4.53
N GLY A 318 -20.11 -3.28 -5.49
CA GLY A 318 -21.14 -4.00 -6.24
C GLY A 318 -22.07 -3.09 -7.04
N GLU A 319 -21.60 -1.91 -7.48
CA GLU A 319 -22.44 -0.85 -8.10
C GLU A 319 -23.30 -1.35 -9.28
N ASP A 320 -22.79 -2.31 -10.04
CA ASP A 320 -23.48 -2.91 -11.20
C ASP A 320 -24.06 -4.31 -10.91
N VAL A 321 -24.08 -4.74 -9.64
CA VAL A 321 -24.54 -6.07 -9.21
C VAL A 321 -25.89 -5.96 -8.52
N ALA A 322 -26.91 -6.60 -9.10
CA ALA A 322 -28.25 -6.60 -8.53
C ALA A 322 -28.26 -7.27 -7.14
N GLY A 323 -28.76 -6.56 -6.13
CA GLY A 323 -28.83 -7.05 -4.75
C GLY A 323 -27.52 -6.99 -3.98
N ALA A 324 -26.49 -6.29 -4.48
CA ALA A 324 -25.29 -6.01 -3.70
C ALA A 324 -25.63 -5.21 -2.43
N PRO A 325 -24.89 -5.43 -1.33
CA PRO A 325 -25.13 -4.73 -0.07
C PRO A 325 -24.75 -3.25 -0.15
N GLY A 326 -25.22 -2.47 0.84
CA GLY A 326 -24.93 -1.05 0.98
C GLY A 326 -25.58 -0.14 -0.07
N GLU A 327 -25.34 1.17 0.07
CA GLU A 327 -25.92 2.18 -0.79
C GLU A 327 -25.00 3.40 -0.95
N LEU A 328 -25.26 4.19 -2.00
CA LEU A 328 -24.56 5.46 -2.24
C LEU A 328 -25.14 6.55 -1.33
N THR A 329 -24.38 6.97 -0.32
CA THR A 329 -24.81 7.98 0.65
C THR A 329 -24.39 9.40 0.28
N TYR A 330 -23.39 9.55 -0.60
CA TYR A 330 -22.95 10.86 -1.07
C TYR A 330 -22.48 10.82 -2.52
N TYR A 331 -22.82 11.86 -3.27
CA TYR A 331 -22.33 12.08 -4.63
C TYR A 331 -22.13 13.56 -4.90
N LYS A 332 -20.96 13.91 -5.40
CA LYS A 332 -20.65 15.24 -5.92
C LYS A 332 -19.92 15.13 -7.25
N ALA A 333 -20.43 15.83 -8.26
CA ALA A 333 -19.73 16.09 -9.52
C ALA A 333 -20.10 17.50 -9.98
N GLU A 334 -19.12 18.22 -10.53
CA GLU A 334 -19.32 19.59 -11.02
C GLU A 334 -19.34 19.59 -12.56
N ASN A 335 -20.27 20.32 -13.16
CA ASN A 335 -20.37 20.41 -14.62
C ASN A 335 -19.09 21.01 -15.22
N GLY A 336 -18.51 20.31 -16.20
CA GLY A 336 -17.25 20.72 -16.85
C GLY A 336 -15.99 20.46 -16.02
N ASN A 337 -16.11 19.89 -14.81
CA ASN A 337 -14.98 19.48 -13.99
C ASN A 337 -14.88 17.95 -14.03
N PRO A 338 -13.71 17.36 -14.38
CA PRO A 338 -13.56 15.91 -14.31
C PRO A 338 -13.59 15.39 -12.87
N SER A 339 -13.49 16.25 -11.86
CA SER A 339 -13.46 15.83 -10.47
C SER A 339 -14.81 15.28 -9.99
N GLN A 340 -14.76 14.20 -9.23
CA GLN A 340 -15.95 13.51 -8.74
C GLN A 340 -15.68 12.88 -7.39
N ILE A 341 -16.65 12.96 -6.48
CA ILE A 341 -16.63 12.27 -5.19
C ILE A 341 -17.87 11.38 -5.09
N LYS A 342 -17.67 10.15 -4.65
CA LYS A 342 -18.73 9.21 -4.25
C LYS A 342 -18.41 8.64 -2.88
N VAL A 343 -19.43 8.46 -2.04
CA VAL A 343 -19.32 7.69 -0.80
C VAL A 343 -20.42 6.66 -0.76
N TRP A 344 -20.03 5.41 -0.58
CA TRP A 344 -20.89 4.26 -0.40
C TRP A 344 -20.74 3.78 1.04
N LYS A 345 -21.83 3.36 1.65
CA LYS A 345 -21.84 2.77 2.99
C LYS A 345 -22.66 1.50 3.01
N ASN A 346 -22.18 0.52 3.75
CA ASN A 346 -22.92 -0.67 4.12
C ASN A 346 -22.98 -0.76 5.64
N GLU A 347 -24.18 -0.55 6.19
CA GLU A 347 -24.46 -0.62 7.62
C GLU A 347 -25.05 -1.98 7.95
N ILE A 348 -24.38 -2.71 8.84
CA ILE A 348 -24.71 -4.07 9.23
C ILE A 348 -25.05 -4.06 10.73
N SER A 349 -26.31 -4.29 11.06
CA SER A 349 -26.75 -4.43 12.45
C SER A 349 -26.36 -5.80 12.99
N GLN A 350 -25.71 -5.80 14.16
CA GLN A 350 -25.25 -6.99 14.87
C GLN A 350 -26.30 -7.45 15.88
N GLU A 351 -26.24 -8.73 16.27
CA GLU A 351 -27.17 -9.32 17.25
C GLU A 351 -27.08 -8.67 18.64
N ASP A 352 -25.91 -8.11 18.99
CA ASP A 352 -25.67 -7.39 20.25
C ASP A 352 -26.17 -5.93 20.25
N GLY A 353 -26.78 -5.48 19.14
CA GLY A 353 -27.29 -4.12 18.96
C GLY A 353 -26.23 -3.11 18.51
N SER A 354 -24.98 -3.52 18.29
CA SER A 354 -23.96 -2.68 17.65
C SER A 354 -24.16 -2.59 16.13
N THR A 355 -23.59 -1.56 15.51
CA THR A 355 -23.62 -1.38 14.06
C THR A 355 -22.20 -1.37 13.52
N VAL A 356 -21.95 -2.23 12.54
CA VAL A 356 -20.71 -2.26 11.76
C VAL A 356 -20.93 -1.46 10.48
N VAL A 357 -20.00 -0.57 10.17
CA VAL A 357 -20.07 0.29 8.98
C VAL A 357 -18.87 0.04 8.10
N LYS A 358 -19.14 -0.34 6.85
CA LYS A 358 -18.14 -0.40 5.79
C LYS A 358 -18.34 0.79 4.87
N THR A 359 -17.36 1.67 4.82
CA THR A 359 -17.37 2.88 3.99
C THR A 359 -16.36 2.72 2.87
N VAL A 360 -16.80 3.04 1.66
CA VAL A 360 -15.91 3.21 0.50
C VAL A 360 -16.09 4.62 -0.02
N ARG A 361 -14.99 5.34 -0.19
CA ARG A 361 -14.92 6.65 -0.81
C ARG A 361 -14.16 6.55 -2.13
N TRP A 362 -14.74 7.11 -3.20
CA TRP A 362 -14.08 7.27 -4.48
C TRP A 362 -13.90 8.75 -4.76
N GLU A 363 -12.67 9.12 -5.11
CA GLU A 363 -12.32 10.44 -5.57
C GLU A 363 -11.60 10.38 -6.90
N ARG A 364 -12.23 10.96 -7.93
CA ARG A 364 -11.52 11.33 -9.13
C ARG A 364 -11.08 12.78 -8.99
N VAL A 365 -9.79 13.03 -9.05
CA VAL A 365 -9.23 14.39 -9.03
C VAL A 365 -8.80 14.80 -10.43
N ARG A 366 -8.70 16.10 -10.68
CA ARG A 366 -8.35 16.61 -12.02
C ARG A 366 -6.91 16.32 -12.43
N TYR A 367 -5.98 16.43 -11.48
CA TYR A 367 -4.54 16.36 -11.71
C TYR A 367 -3.84 15.46 -10.70
N GLY A 368 -2.85 14.72 -11.16
CA GLY A 368 -1.98 13.88 -10.32
C GLY A 368 -1.52 12.64 -11.07
N GLY A 369 -1.37 11.53 -10.33
CA GLY A 369 -1.09 10.20 -10.89
C GLY A 369 0.23 9.62 -10.38
N MET A 370 0.77 8.60 -11.06
CA MET A 370 1.94 7.87 -10.54
C MET A 370 3.18 8.76 -10.30
N LEU A 371 3.44 9.73 -11.17
CA LEU A 371 4.64 10.59 -11.12
C LEU A 371 4.41 11.97 -10.49
N ARG A 372 3.18 12.27 -10.04
CA ARG A 372 2.82 13.61 -9.55
C ARG A 372 2.02 13.48 -8.24
N PRO A 373 2.25 14.37 -7.27
CA PRO A 373 1.45 14.38 -6.04
C PRO A 373 -0.04 14.48 -6.38
N LEU A 374 -0.87 13.71 -5.68
CA LEU A 374 -2.31 13.90 -5.70
C LEU A 374 -2.64 15.06 -4.75
N ASN A 375 -3.26 16.12 -5.28
CA ASN A 375 -3.88 17.12 -4.43
C ASN A 375 -5.13 16.48 -3.80
N MET A 376 -4.96 15.94 -2.59
CA MET A 376 -6.07 15.54 -1.72
C MET A 376 -6.59 16.81 -1.03
N LEU A 377 -7.90 17.06 -1.13
CA LEU A 377 -8.58 18.20 -0.50
C LEU A 377 -9.18 17.82 0.84
#